data_AF-A0AAJ0DAG5-F1
#
_entry.id   AF-A0AAJ0DAG5-F1
#
_cell.length_a   1.000
_cell.length_b   1.000
_cell.length_c   1.000
_cell.angle_alpha   90.00
_cell.angle_beta   90.00
_cell.angle_gamma   90.00
#
_symmetry.space_group_name_H-M   'P 1'
#
loop_
_entity.id
_entity.type
_entity.pdbx_description
1 polymer ?
#
loop_
_entity_poly.entity_id
_entity_poly.type
_entity_poly.pdbx_seq_one_letter_code
_entity_poly.pdbx_strand_id
1 'polypeptide(L)'
;MQIEGNWSWHAVTLFQIIPSCIQIAFIYWVPESPRWLVDKGRNEEALNMLAFYHGGFEYREIRDTITIEKEVTKESSYLDFFRTPGNRWRLAIILSLGIFSQYTGSALFSNYINLIYEVWHCQLTVISQLNGGNTILSLIVSVSAALTIDRFGRRRLFLVATSGMVVMFICWTISSAVYENSDSTNKAAGYVQIPFVWIFGVFYSIAWSGLLVA
;
A
#
# COMPACT_ATOMS: atom_id res chain seq x y z
N MET A 1 13.50 5.40 -27.89
CA MET A 1 14.70 4.55 -27.90
C MET A 1 14.26 3.11 -27.69
N GLN A 2 14.11 2.35 -28.76
CA GLN A 2 13.97 0.89 -28.66
C GLN A 2 15.38 0.34 -28.48
N ILE A 3 15.68 -0.17 -27.28
CA ILE A 3 16.96 -0.82 -27.00
C ILE A 3 16.81 -2.24 -27.53
N GLU A 4 17.49 -2.58 -28.62
CA GLU A 4 17.46 -3.94 -29.15
C GLU A 4 18.26 -4.89 -28.23
N GLY A 5 17.66 -6.05 -27.94
CA GLY A 5 18.32 -7.18 -27.26
C GLY A 5 17.98 -7.37 -25.78
N ASN A 6 18.35 -8.55 -25.25
CA ASN A 6 18.23 -8.96 -23.84
C ASN A 6 18.86 -7.99 -22.83
N TRP A 7 19.56 -6.95 -23.29
CA TRP A 7 20.12 -5.92 -22.43
C TRP A 7 19.06 -4.95 -21.89
N SER A 8 17.93 -4.78 -22.58
CA SER A 8 16.89 -3.83 -22.16
C SER A 8 16.26 -4.18 -20.81
N TRP A 9 16.11 -5.48 -20.48
CA TRP A 9 15.54 -5.89 -19.19
C TRP A 9 16.61 -5.96 -18.09
N HIS A 10 17.85 -6.32 -18.43
CA HIS A 10 18.99 -6.27 -17.49
C HIS A 10 19.31 -4.84 -17.04
N ALA A 11 19.21 -3.84 -17.93
CA ALA A 11 19.40 -2.45 -17.55
C ALA A 11 18.37 -1.98 -16.51
N VAL A 12 17.10 -2.42 -16.66
CA VAL A 12 16.03 -2.12 -15.70
C VAL A 12 16.29 -2.78 -14.35
N THR A 13 16.76 -4.03 -14.32
CA THR A 13 17.07 -4.72 -13.05
C THR A 13 18.30 -4.13 -12.36
N LEU A 14 19.35 -3.76 -13.11
CA LEU A 14 20.52 -3.09 -12.55
C LEU A 14 20.19 -1.72 -11.97
N PHE A 15 19.23 -1.00 -12.58
CA PHE A 15 18.77 0.29 -12.05
C PHE A 15 18.10 0.16 -10.66
N GLN A 16 17.47 -0.98 -10.36
CA GLN A 16 16.89 -1.23 -9.03
C GLN A 16 17.93 -1.37 -7.91
N ILE A 17 19.21 -1.60 -8.26
CA ILE A 17 20.30 -1.66 -7.27
C ILE A 17 20.60 -0.27 -6.69
N ILE A 18 20.40 0.78 -7.48
CA ILE A 18 20.70 2.17 -7.11
C ILE A 18 20.00 2.59 -5.79
N PRO A 19 18.67 2.47 -5.62
CA PRO A 19 18.02 2.85 -4.37
C PRO A 19 18.52 2.05 -3.16
N SER A 20 18.82 0.75 -3.33
CA SER A 20 19.38 -0.09 -2.26
C SER A 20 20.78 0.37 -1.85
N CYS A 21 21.65 0.73 -2.81
CA CYS A 21 22.96 1.29 -2.53
C CYS A 21 22.86 2.64 -1.80
N ILE A 22 21.94 3.51 -2.21
CA ILE A 22 21.67 4.77 -1.51
C ILE A 22 21.21 4.48 -0.07
N GLN A 23 20.30 3.54 0.13
CA GLN A 23 19.85 3.18 1.48
C GLN A 23 21.01 2.69 2.37
N ILE A 24 21.91 1.86 1.85
CA ILE A 24 23.09 1.37 2.59
C ILE A 24 24.07 2.51 2.90
N ALA A 25 24.25 3.45 1.97
CA ALA A 25 25.13 4.59 2.20
C ALA A 25 24.58 5.53 3.29
N PHE A 26 23.27 5.75 3.31
CA PHE A 26 22.61 6.70 4.21
C PHE A 26 22.18 6.10 5.55
N ILE A 27 22.14 4.78 5.71
CA ILE A 27 21.72 4.13 6.97
C ILE A 27 22.57 4.58 8.17
N TYR A 28 23.86 4.87 7.95
CA TYR A 28 24.77 5.33 9.00
C TYR A 28 24.49 6.77 9.47
N TRP A 29 23.75 7.57 8.69
CA TRP A 29 23.35 8.94 9.06
C TRP A 29 21.94 9.03 9.63
N VAL A 30 21.14 7.96 9.52
CA VAL A 30 19.78 7.95 10.07
C VAL A 30 19.87 7.69 11.58
N PRO A 31 19.38 8.62 12.43
CA PRO A 31 19.39 8.40 13.87
C PRO A 31 18.44 7.26 14.24
N GLU A 32 18.85 6.42 15.19
CA GLU A 32 18.04 5.29 15.66
C GLU A 32 16.72 5.78 16.28
N SER A 33 15.65 5.00 16.13
CA SER A 33 14.35 5.39 16.68
C SER A 33 14.43 5.56 18.21
N PRO A 34 13.79 6.60 18.80
CA PRO A 34 13.88 6.87 20.23
C PRO A 34 13.30 5.73 21.06
N ARG A 35 12.28 5.03 20.52
CA ARG A 35 11.70 3.84 21.13
C ARG A 35 12.71 2.69 21.28
N TRP A 36 13.53 2.44 20.27
CA TRP A 36 14.58 1.42 20.32
C TRP A 36 15.69 1.79 21.30
N LEU A 37 16.08 3.08 21.39
CA LEU A 37 17.09 3.55 22.34
C LEU A 37 16.63 3.35 23.80
N VAL A 38 15.36 3.66 24.11
CA VAL A 38 14.75 3.37 25.43
C VAL A 38 14.66 1.86 25.67
N ASP A 39 14.39 1.07 24.63
CA ASP A 39 14.37 -0.39 24.73
C ASP A 39 15.74 -0.98 25.09
N LYS A 40 16.83 -0.46 24.53
CA LYS A 40 18.20 -0.85 24.87
C LYS A 40 18.75 -0.23 26.16
N GLY A 41 17.96 0.59 26.85
CA GLY A 41 18.37 1.26 28.09
C GLY A 41 19.27 2.47 27.88
N ARG A 42 19.47 2.92 26.63
CA ARG A 42 20.21 4.14 26.24
C ARG A 42 19.31 5.38 26.42
N ASN A 43 18.88 5.59 27.65
CA ASN A 43 17.85 6.58 28.00
C ASN A 43 18.29 8.04 27.78
N GLU A 44 19.58 8.35 27.93
CA GLU A 44 20.14 9.69 27.74
C GLU A 44 20.18 10.08 26.27
N GLU A 45 20.56 9.14 25.39
CA GLU A 45 20.57 9.36 23.95
C GLU A 45 19.15 9.50 23.39
N ALA A 46 18.21 8.69 23.89
CA ALA A 46 16.79 8.86 23.58
C ALA A 46 16.26 10.24 24.01
N LEU A 47 16.70 10.74 25.18
CA LEU A 47 16.29 12.05 25.69
C LEU A 47 16.85 13.17 24.82
N ASN A 48 18.14 13.11 24.44
CA ASN A 48 18.76 14.09 23.56
C ASN A 48 18.09 14.12 22.17
N MET A 49 17.73 12.95 21.64
CA MET A 49 17.02 12.84 20.37
C MET A 49 15.60 13.41 20.46
N LEU A 50 14.85 13.08 21.52
CA LEU A 50 13.51 13.61 21.77
C LEU A 50 13.51 15.12 22.07
N ALA A 51 14.54 15.62 22.76
CA ALA A 51 14.73 17.04 23.01
C ALA A 51 14.99 17.81 21.71
N PHE A 52 15.79 17.24 20.80
CA PHE A 52 16.10 17.85 19.50
C PHE A 52 14.89 17.89 18.54
N TYR A 53 14.10 16.81 18.46
CA TYR A 53 13.01 16.71 17.49
C TYR A 53 11.61 17.08 18.02
N HIS A 54 11.32 16.87 19.31
CA HIS A 54 9.97 17.03 19.91
C HIS A 54 9.95 18.01 21.11
N GLY A 55 11.05 18.73 21.37
CA GLY A 55 11.09 19.76 22.42
C GLY A 55 11.02 19.22 23.86
N GLY A 56 11.23 17.92 24.07
CA GLY A 56 11.43 17.30 25.39
C GLY A 56 10.17 17.07 26.24
N PHE A 57 8.98 17.53 25.82
CA PHE A 57 7.75 17.41 26.62
C PHE A 57 7.19 15.98 26.68
N GLU A 58 7.41 15.15 25.65
CA GLU A 58 6.85 13.79 25.56
C GLU A 58 7.76 12.69 26.16
N TYR A 59 8.95 13.03 26.67
CA TYR A 59 9.92 12.02 27.12
C TYR A 59 9.39 11.16 28.27
N ARG A 60 8.71 11.77 29.26
CA ARG A 60 8.14 11.03 30.40
C ARG A 60 7.04 10.08 29.96
N GLU A 61 6.14 10.53 29.11
CA GLU A 61 5.01 9.72 28.63
C GLU A 61 5.49 8.54 27.77
N ILE A 62 6.46 8.78 26.88
CA ILE A 62 7.10 7.73 26.07
C ILE A 62 7.85 6.74 26.96
N ARG A 63 8.60 7.22 27.95
CA ARG A 63 9.35 6.35 28.87
C ARG A 63 8.42 5.49 29.72
N ASP A 64 7.36 6.07 30.27
CA ASP A 64 6.38 5.35 31.09
C ASP A 64 5.65 4.30 30.25
N THR A 65 5.25 4.66 29.02
CA THR A 65 4.62 3.71 28.08
C THR A 65 5.55 2.55 27.73
N ILE A 66 6.83 2.82 27.41
CA ILE A 66 7.79 1.77 27.04
C ILE A 66 8.17 0.91 28.25
N THR A 67 8.18 1.47 29.46
CA THR A 67 8.45 0.71 30.68
C THR A 67 7.30 -0.25 30.97
N ILE A 68 6.05 0.22 30.86
CA ILE A 68 4.85 -0.60 30.95
C ILE A 68 4.86 -1.67 29.84
N GLU A 69 5.16 -1.29 28.60
CA GLU A 69 5.27 -2.25 27.48
C GLU A 69 6.36 -3.29 27.74
N LYS A 70 7.52 -2.94 28.29
CA LYS A 70 8.58 -3.89 28.65
C LYS A 70 8.17 -4.84 29.77
N GLU A 71 7.45 -4.36 30.76
CA GLU A 71 6.91 -5.19 31.84
C GLU A 71 5.87 -6.18 31.30
N VAL A 72 5.04 -5.76 30.35
CA VAL A 72 4.08 -6.63 29.65
C VAL A 72 4.75 -7.55 28.62
N THR A 73 5.80 -7.09 27.93
CA THR A 73 6.48 -7.80 26.83
C THR A 73 7.45 -8.87 27.33
N LYS A 74 8.01 -8.73 28.54
CA LYS A 74 8.84 -9.77 29.16
C LYS A 74 8.10 -11.11 29.32
N GLU A 75 6.77 -11.10 29.33
CA GLU A 75 5.95 -12.31 29.36
C GLU A 75 5.24 -12.62 28.03
N SER A 76 5.34 -11.75 27.02
CA SER A 76 4.56 -11.89 25.78
C SER A 76 5.13 -12.97 24.86
N SER A 77 4.45 -14.11 24.81
CA SER A 77 4.68 -15.18 23.85
C SER A 77 3.81 -14.96 22.60
N TYR A 78 4.24 -15.45 21.42
CA TYR A 78 3.39 -15.47 20.21
C TYR A 78 2.04 -16.19 20.45
N LEU A 79 1.95 -17.05 21.47
CA LEU A 79 0.71 -17.69 21.90
C LEU A 79 -0.25 -16.77 22.67
N ASP A 80 0.19 -15.62 23.18
CA ASP A 80 -0.65 -14.67 23.91
C ASP A 80 -1.62 -13.91 23.02
N PHE A 81 -1.36 -13.90 21.71
CA PHE A 81 -2.35 -13.47 20.72
C PHE A 81 -3.61 -14.34 20.74
N PHE A 82 -3.49 -15.61 21.12
CA PHE A 82 -4.61 -16.55 21.25
C PHE A 82 -5.12 -16.69 22.69
N ARG A 83 -4.49 -16.08 23.70
CA ARG A 83 -4.94 -16.24 25.11
C ARG A 83 -6.18 -15.42 25.44
N THR A 84 -6.23 -14.16 25.02
CA THR A 84 -7.29 -13.23 25.43
C THR A 84 -8.32 -13.02 24.32
N PRO A 85 -9.64 -12.99 24.60
CA PRO A 85 -10.66 -12.75 23.57
C PRO A 85 -10.46 -11.42 22.81
N GLY A 86 -9.98 -10.37 23.50
CA GLY A 86 -9.62 -9.10 22.86
C GLY A 86 -8.45 -9.20 21.88
N ASN A 87 -7.42 -9.98 22.20
CA ASN A 87 -6.27 -10.21 21.31
C ASN A 87 -6.66 -11.06 20.10
N ARG A 88 -7.53 -12.05 20.28
CA ARG A 88 -8.08 -12.86 19.17
C ARG A 88 -8.84 -12.00 18.16
N TRP A 89 -9.64 -11.04 18.64
CA TRP A 89 -10.36 -10.11 17.76
C TRP A 89 -9.41 -9.19 16.99
N ARG A 90 -8.37 -8.67 17.66
CA ARG A 90 -7.32 -7.87 17.01
C ARG A 90 -6.56 -8.68 15.96
N LEU A 91 -6.16 -9.90 16.29
CA LEU A 91 -5.49 -10.81 15.35
C LEU A 91 -6.39 -11.14 14.17
N ALA A 92 -7.67 -11.43 14.41
CA ALA A 92 -8.64 -11.71 13.35
C ALA A 92 -8.78 -10.51 12.39
N ILE A 93 -8.80 -9.28 12.90
CA ILE A 93 -8.83 -8.07 12.05
C ILE A 93 -7.55 -7.96 11.22
N ILE A 94 -6.37 -8.11 11.81
CA ILE A 94 -5.08 -8.00 11.09
C ILE A 94 -4.98 -9.07 10.01
N LEU A 95 -5.32 -10.31 10.34
CA LEU A 95 -5.26 -11.44 9.42
C LEU A 95 -6.28 -11.29 8.28
N SER A 96 -7.50 -10.84 8.60
CA SER A 96 -8.52 -10.52 7.59
C SER A 96 -8.05 -9.41 6.66
N LEU A 97 -7.48 -8.32 7.19
CA LEU A 97 -6.96 -7.21 6.38
C LEU A 97 -5.82 -7.67 5.46
N GLY A 98 -4.90 -8.49 5.95
CA GLY A 98 -3.81 -9.05 5.14
C GLY A 98 -4.32 -9.93 4.00
N ILE A 99 -5.29 -10.81 4.27
CA ILE A 99 -5.91 -11.65 3.25
C ILE A 99 -6.67 -10.78 2.25
N PHE A 100 -7.56 -9.89 2.71
CA PHE A 100 -8.36 -9.06 1.82
C PHE A 100 -7.50 -8.15 0.94
N SER A 101 -6.38 -7.62 1.45
CA SER A 101 -5.44 -6.83 0.66
C SER A 101 -4.87 -7.59 -0.54
N GLN A 102 -4.63 -8.90 -0.40
CA GLN A 102 -4.13 -9.72 -1.51
C GLN A 102 -5.27 -10.16 -2.45
N TYR A 103 -6.44 -10.45 -1.87
CA TYR A 103 -7.63 -10.88 -2.61
C TYR A 103 -8.33 -9.75 -3.36
N THR A 104 -8.04 -8.48 -3.07
CA THR A 104 -8.56 -7.32 -3.82
C THR A 104 -8.10 -7.29 -5.29
N GLY A 105 -7.25 -8.20 -5.73
CA GLY A 105 -7.02 -8.45 -7.16
C GLY A 105 -6.06 -7.47 -7.82
N SER A 106 -5.32 -6.67 -7.06
CA SER A 106 -4.26 -5.79 -7.59
C SER A 106 -3.19 -6.57 -8.36
N ALA A 107 -2.84 -7.77 -7.89
CA ALA A 107 -1.91 -8.68 -8.59
C ALA A 107 -2.50 -9.24 -9.88
N LEU A 108 -3.78 -9.65 -9.87
CA LEU A 108 -4.47 -10.10 -11.09
C LEU A 108 -4.50 -8.96 -12.11
N PHE A 109 -4.85 -7.76 -11.66
CA PHE A 109 -4.88 -6.60 -12.51
C PHE A 109 -3.52 -6.36 -13.18
N SER A 110 -2.44 -6.26 -12.41
CA SER A 110 -1.08 -6.02 -12.93
C SER A 110 -0.64 -7.08 -13.97
N ASN A 111 -0.97 -8.35 -13.75
CA ASN A 111 -0.58 -9.44 -14.64
C ASN A 111 -1.44 -9.54 -15.90
N TYR A 112 -2.76 -9.33 -15.77
CA TYR A 112 -3.71 -9.52 -16.86
C TYR A 112 -4.05 -8.23 -17.61
N ILE A 113 -3.51 -7.09 -17.20
CA ILE A 113 -3.76 -5.82 -17.87
C ILE A 113 -3.40 -5.87 -19.35
N ASN A 114 -2.30 -6.56 -19.70
CA ASN A 114 -1.85 -6.69 -21.08
C ASN A 114 -2.80 -7.56 -21.91
N LEU A 115 -3.33 -8.64 -21.33
CA LEU A 115 -4.33 -9.50 -21.97
C LEU A 115 -5.63 -8.74 -22.20
N ILE A 116 -6.07 -7.95 -21.20
CA ILE A 116 -7.21 -7.05 -21.36
C ILE A 116 -6.92 -6.10 -22.51
N TYR A 117 -5.80 -5.39 -22.54
CA TYR A 117 -5.55 -4.41 -23.61
C TYR A 117 -5.30 -5.03 -25.01
N GLU A 118 -4.81 -6.26 -25.09
CA GLU A 118 -4.60 -6.98 -26.35
C GLU A 118 -5.92 -7.29 -27.06
N VAL A 119 -6.95 -7.66 -26.29
CA VAL A 119 -8.33 -7.88 -26.78
C VAL A 119 -8.92 -6.60 -27.41
N TRP A 120 -8.32 -5.44 -27.18
CA TRP A 120 -8.87 -4.12 -27.53
C TRP A 120 -8.11 -3.48 -28.70
N HIS A 121 -7.17 -4.21 -29.29
CA HIS A 121 -6.32 -3.77 -30.40
C HIS A 121 -5.55 -2.47 -30.12
N CYS A 122 -5.25 -2.17 -28.85
CA CYS A 122 -4.43 -1.01 -28.49
C CYS A 122 -2.95 -1.31 -28.75
N GLN A 123 -2.25 -0.37 -29.39
CA GLN A 123 -0.79 -0.47 -29.55
C GLN A 123 -0.10 -0.49 -28.17
N LEU A 124 0.94 -1.32 -28.03
CA LEU A 124 1.73 -1.50 -26.81
C LEU A 124 2.23 -0.17 -26.21
N THR A 125 2.49 0.83 -27.05
CA THR A 125 2.91 2.18 -26.65
C THR A 125 1.82 2.92 -25.88
N VAL A 126 0.56 2.81 -26.30
CA VAL A 126 -0.59 3.46 -25.66
C VAL A 126 -0.91 2.78 -24.32
N ILE A 127 -0.71 1.46 -24.24
CA ILE A 127 -0.88 0.67 -23.02
C ILE A 127 0.12 1.10 -21.93
N SER A 128 1.38 1.29 -22.30
CA SER A 128 2.42 1.77 -21.38
C SER A 128 2.12 3.19 -20.87
N GLN A 129 1.62 4.07 -21.75
CA GLN A 129 1.19 5.43 -21.39
C GLN A 129 -0.01 5.44 -20.44
N LEU A 130 -1.02 4.58 -20.68
CA LEU A 130 -2.17 4.42 -19.80
C LEU A 130 -1.74 3.90 -18.41
N ASN A 131 -0.86 2.91 -18.35
CA ASN A 131 -0.31 2.42 -17.09
C ASN A 131 0.46 3.51 -16.32
N GLY A 132 1.28 4.30 -17.03
CA GLY A 132 1.96 5.46 -16.46
C GLY A 132 0.97 6.49 -15.89
N GLY A 133 -0.09 6.80 -16.63
CA GLY A 133 -1.15 7.70 -16.18
C GLY A 133 -1.88 7.20 -14.94
N ASN A 134 -2.24 5.91 -14.91
CA ASN A 134 -2.86 5.29 -13.73
C ASN A 134 -1.94 5.32 -12.50
N THR A 135 -0.64 5.13 -12.69
CA THR A 135 0.36 5.20 -11.61
C THR A 135 0.49 6.61 -11.05
N ILE A 136 0.52 7.63 -11.92
CA ILE A 136 0.57 9.05 -11.51
C ILE A 136 -0.70 9.44 -10.76
N LEU A 137 -1.88 9.06 -11.26
CA LEU A 137 -3.15 9.28 -10.56
C LEU A 137 -3.17 8.59 -9.20
N SER A 138 -2.70 7.34 -9.15
CA SER A 138 -2.59 6.58 -7.91
C SER A 138 -1.69 7.29 -6.89
N LEU A 139 -0.57 7.88 -7.34
CA LEU A 139 0.33 8.66 -6.49
C LEU A 139 -0.36 9.92 -5.94
N ILE A 140 -1.00 10.71 -6.80
CA ILE A 140 -1.71 11.94 -6.39
C ILE A 140 -2.79 11.62 -5.36
N VAL A 141 -3.54 10.56 -5.60
CA VAL A 141 -4.61 10.10 -4.73
C VAL A 141 -4.06 9.58 -3.41
N SER A 142 -3.01 8.77 -3.42
CA SER A 142 -2.38 8.26 -2.19
C SER A 142 -1.84 9.40 -1.32
N VAL A 143 -1.21 10.41 -1.92
CA VAL A 143 -0.74 11.60 -1.17
C VAL A 143 -1.92 12.39 -0.60
N SER A 144 -2.98 12.60 -1.39
CA SER A 144 -4.17 13.30 -0.93
C SER A 144 -4.88 12.54 0.20
N ALA A 145 -4.94 11.22 0.11
CA ALA A 145 -5.51 10.35 1.14
C ALA A 145 -4.67 10.38 2.42
N ALA A 146 -3.33 10.34 2.32
CA ALA A 146 -2.43 10.45 3.45
C ALA A 146 -2.59 11.77 4.22
N LEU A 147 -2.85 12.89 3.54
CA LEU A 147 -3.12 14.18 4.19
C LEU A 147 -4.53 14.27 4.79
N THR A 148 -5.48 13.51 4.26
CA THR A 148 -6.90 13.59 4.63
C THR A 148 -7.28 12.59 5.74
N ILE A 149 -6.45 11.57 5.97
CA ILE A 149 -6.71 10.48 6.92
C ILE A 149 -6.89 10.98 8.36
N ASP A 150 -6.10 11.98 8.76
CA ASP A 150 -6.12 12.55 10.10
C ASP A 150 -7.43 13.28 10.40
N ARG A 151 -8.14 13.73 9.36
CA ARG A 151 -9.40 14.48 9.49
C ARG A 151 -10.66 13.63 9.43
N PHE A 152 -10.68 12.55 8.63
CA PHE A 152 -11.89 11.76 8.36
C PHE A 152 -12.01 10.46 9.15
N GLY A 153 -10.93 10.01 9.79
CA GLY A 153 -10.90 8.83 10.63
C GLY A 153 -10.80 7.51 9.83
N ARG A 154 -9.90 6.62 10.28
CA ARG A 154 -9.49 5.39 9.56
C ARG A 154 -10.64 4.47 9.16
N ARG A 155 -11.63 4.27 10.04
CA ARG A 155 -12.75 3.32 9.81
C ARG A 155 -13.68 3.74 8.66
N ARG A 156 -14.04 5.02 8.58
CA ARG A 156 -14.96 5.52 7.54
C ARG A 156 -14.29 5.47 6.18
N LEU A 157 -13.01 5.81 6.13
CA LEU A 157 -12.20 5.81 4.92
C LEU A 157 -12.10 4.40 4.32
N PHE A 158 -11.85 3.38 5.15
CA PHE A 158 -11.85 1.97 4.73
C PHE A 158 -13.21 1.51 4.17
N LEU A 159 -14.31 1.86 4.84
CA LEU A 159 -15.65 1.44 4.40
C LEU A 159 -16.05 2.10 3.08
N VAL A 160 -15.82 3.41 2.94
CA VAL A 160 -16.13 4.15 1.71
C VAL A 160 -15.29 3.61 0.54
N ALA A 161 -13.98 3.45 0.74
CA ALA A 161 -13.11 2.91 -0.30
C ALA A 161 -13.49 1.48 -0.71
N THR A 162 -13.74 0.60 0.27
CA THR A 162 -14.14 -0.80 -0.02
C THR A 162 -15.49 -0.85 -0.75
N SER A 163 -16.45 -0.01 -0.36
CA SER A 163 -17.74 0.08 -1.06
C SER A 163 -17.59 0.59 -2.50
N GLY A 164 -16.75 1.61 -2.73
CA GLY A 164 -16.42 2.12 -4.06
C GLY A 164 -15.75 1.06 -4.93
N MET A 165 -14.81 0.30 -4.37
CA MET A 165 -14.17 -0.82 -5.05
C MET A 165 -15.18 -1.90 -5.47
N VAL A 166 -16.09 -2.31 -4.58
CA VAL A 166 -17.09 -3.34 -4.90
C VAL A 166 -18.01 -2.88 -6.03
N VAL A 167 -18.50 -1.64 -6.00
CA VAL A 167 -19.37 -1.10 -7.05
C VAL A 167 -18.65 -1.06 -8.40
N MET A 168 -17.41 -0.56 -8.43
CA MET A 168 -16.63 -0.48 -9.67
C MET A 168 -16.26 -1.86 -10.20
N PHE A 169 -16.00 -2.82 -9.32
CA PHE A 169 -15.72 -4.20 -9.70
C PHE A 169 -16.96 -4.87 -10.33
N ILE A 170 -18.16 -4.66 -9.76
CA ILE A 170 -19.42 -5.15 -10.33
C ILE A 170 -19.65 -4.53 -11.72
N CYS A 171 -19.51 -3.22 -11.86
CA CYS A 171 -19.64 -2.53 -13.15
C CYS A 171 -18.66 -3.11 -14.18
N TRP A 172 -17.42 -3.34 -13.78
CA TRP A 172 -16.41 -3.94 -14.64
C TRP A 172 -16.78 -5.38 -15.07
N THR A 173 -17.21 -6.23 -14.14
CA THR A 173 -17.65 -7.60 -14.45
C THR A 173 -18.84 -7.62 -15.41
N ILE A 174 -19.81 -6.72 -15.23
CA ILE A 174 -20.96 -6.61 -16.14
C ILE A 174 -20.50 -6.17 -17.53
N SER A 175 -19.65 -5.16 -17.63
CA SER A 175 -19.09 -4.71 -18.92
C SER A 175 -18.26 -5.80 -19.61
N SER A 176 -17.53 -6.61 -18.84
CA SER A 176 -16.77 -7.75 -19.37
C SER A 176 -17.69 -8.86 -19.89
N ALA A 177 -18.74 -9.22 -19.14
CA ALA A 177 -19.72 -10.22 -19.57
C ALA A 177 -20.50 -9.78 -20.83
N VAL A 178 -20.84 -8.49 -20.95
CA VAL A 178 -21.50 -7.95 -22.16
C VAL A 178 -20.57 -7.97 -23.36
N TYR A 179 -19.27 -7.73 -23.17
CA TYR A 179 -18.27 -7.81 -24.23
C TYR A 179 -18.12 -9.24 -24.77
N GLU A 180 -18.07 -10.22 -23.88
CA GLU A 180 -17.95 -11.65 -24.23
C GLU A 180 -19.23 -12.17 -24.92
N ASN A 181 -20.41 -11.82 -24.44
CA ASN A 181 -21.69 -12.19 -25.08
C ASN A 181 -21.95 -11.50 -26.43
N SER A 182 -21.23 -10.41 -26.74
CA SER A 182 -21.33 -9.70 -28.03
C SER A 182 -20.35 -10.20 -29.08
N ASP A 183 -19.71 -11.35 -28.85
CA ASP A 183 -18.77 -12.00 -29.77
C ASP A 183 -17.64 -11.05 -30.20
N SER A 184 -17.13 -10.23 -29.26
CA SER A 184 -16.08 -9.21 -29.46
C SER A 184 -16.39 -8.07 -30.46
N THR A 185 -17.65 -7.94 -30.91
CA THR A 185 -18.03 -6.96 -31.93
C THR A 185 -18.25 -5.55 -31.34
N ASN A 186 -18.65 -5.48 -30.06
CA ASN A 186 -18.94 -4.22 -29.37
C ASN A 186 -17.68 -3.56 -28.77
N LYS A 187 -16.91 -2.87 -29.61
CA LYS A 187 -15.72 -2.10 -29.19
C LYS A 187 -16.01 -1.07 -28.08
N ALA A 188 -17.23 -0.53 -28.04
CA ALA A 188 -17.66 0.40 -26.99
C ALA A 188 -17.71 -0.24 -25.58
N ALA A 189 -18.13 -1.51 -25.48
CA ALA A 189 -18.16 -2.26 -24.22
C ALA A 189 -16.76 -2.66 -23.75
N GLY A 190 -15.81 -2.74 -24.68
CA GLY A 190 -14.37 -2.71 -24.39
C GLY A 190 -14.04 -1.38 -23.72
N TYR A 191 -14.01 -0.27 -24.48
CA TYR A 191 -13.54 1.05 -24.01
C TYR A 191 -14.02 1.50 -22.63
N VAL A 192 -15.25 1.17 -22.26
CA VAL A 192 -15.87 1.51 -20.97
C VAL A 192 -15.21 0.81 -19.76
N GLN A 193 -14.50 -0.31 -19.94
CA GLN A 193 -13.84 -0.98 -18.81
C GLN A 193 -12.58 -0.24 -18.32
N ILE A 194 -11.92 0.59 -19.15
CA ILE A 194 -10.71 1.37 -18.77
C ILE A 194 -10.99 2.33 -17.61
N PRO A 195 -11.99 3.23 -17.70
CA PRO A 195 -12.26 4.14 -16.60
C PRO A 195 -12.71 3.42 -15.33
N PHE A 196 -13.47 2.32 -15.42
CA PHE A 196 -13.86 1.56 -14.23
C PHE A 196 -12.67 0.97 -13.49
N VAL A 197 -11.71 0.43 -14.24
CA VAL A 197 -10.45 -0.07 -13.71
C VAL A 197 -9.63 1.05 -13.06
N TRP A 198 -9.53 2.22 -13.69
CA TRP A 198 -8.79 3.35 -13.14
C TRP A 198 -9.43 3.85 -11.84
N ILE A 199 -10.76 3.98 -11.83
CA ILE A 199 -11.50 4.41 -10.64
C ILE A 199 -11.39 3.36 -9.53
N PHE A 200 -11.39 2.07 -9.86
CA PHE A 200 -11.10 1.00 -8.90
C PHE A 200 -9.70 1.18 -8.28
N GLY A 201 -8.68 1.45 -9.10
CA GLY A 201 -7.32 1.75 -8.65
C GLY A 201 -7.24 2.97 -7.72
N VAL A 202 -7.99 4.03 -8.03
CA VAL A 202 -8.13 5.22 -7.17
C VAL A 202 -8.69 4.84 -5.79
N PHE A 203 -9.80 4.11 -5.72
CA PHE A 203 -10.37 3.70 -4.44
C PHE A 203 -9.43 2.75 -3.67
N TYR A 204 -8.70 1.88 -4.37
CA TYR A 204 -7.68 1.03 -3.76
C TYR A 204 -6.55 1.86 -3.14
N SER A 205 -6.02 2.84 -3.86
CA SER A 205 -4.96 3.74 -3.37
C SER A 205 -5.37 4.53 -2.13
N ILE A 206 -6.64 4.95 -2.02
CA ILE A 206 -7.15 5.73 -0.89
C ILE A 206 -7.06 4.95 0.43
N ALA A 207 -7.41 3.66 0.45
CA ALA A 207 -7.52 2.90 1.70
C ALA A 207 -6.50 1.78 1.86
N TRP A 208 -6.09 1.11 0.79
CA TRP A 208 -5.23 -0.07 0.90
C TRP A 208 -3.75 0.28 0.74
N SER A 209 -3.41 1.34 -0.01
CA SER A 209 -1.99 1.73 -0.19
C SER A 209 -1.36 2.35 1.06
N GLY A 210 -2.03 3.29 1.72
CA GLY A 210 -1.46 4.01 2.88
C GLY A 210 -1.80 3.38 4.23
N LEU A 211 -2.98 2.77 4.34
CA LEU A 211 -3.58 2.39 5.62
C LEU A 211 -3.21 0.97 6.09
N LEU A 212 -2.63 0.14 5.21
CA LEU A 212 -2.03 -1.14 5.61
C LEU A 212 -0.69 -0.96 6.33
N VAL A 213 0.02 0.13 6.07
CA VAL A 213 1.35 0.40 6.62
C VAL A 213 1.29 1.30 7.86
N ALA A 214 0.19 2.03 8.06
CA ALA A 214 -0.02 3.01 9.13
C ALA A 214 -0.85 2.50 10.32
#